data_AF-A0A151IS38-F1
#
_entry.id   AF-A0A151IS38-F1
#
_cell.length_a   1.000
_cell.length_b   1.000
_cell.length_c   1.000
_cell.angle_alpha   90.00
_cell.angle_beta   90.00
_cell.angle_gamma   90.00
#
_symmetry.space_group_name_H-M   'P 1'
#
loop_
_entity.id
_entity.type
_entity.pdbx_description
1 polymer ?
#
loop_
_entity_poly.entity_id
_entity_poly.type
_entity_poly.pdbx_seq_one_letter_code
_entity_poly.pdbx_strand_id
1 'polypeptide(L)'
;MSLRNSCANKVNKFCNVCGCYEVKKYRNDITKYLKQSYFKCYGFSIQNLDKPWVPNMICNNYATSLKLQNKNNKGVPHVIISNDEITNIDDITNNDDEILFSEEINSEKSNMAPKPLNQKELNDLVRDCNLSKQMSELLASRLKERNLVTAETKITFYRNREQNFLKYFSEEDSIVYCSNIRGLINEIKSDIYIPEEWRLFIDSSKRSLKAILLHNGNKYASVPIAHSVKIQENYNSFKKVLQKIKYSEHQWLICSDVKVLCMILGQQSGNTKFPCYLCEWDSRKTFTLDQKRMASKN
;
A
#
# COMPACT_ATOMS: atom_id res chain seq x y z
N MET A 1 25.73 -6.45 -15.71
CA MET A 1 26.28 -5.21 -15.12
C MET A 1 25.55 -4.03 -15.76
N SER A 2 24.28 -3.80 -15.41
CA SER A 2 23.61 -2.56 -15.81
C SER A 2 23.83 -1.53 -14.71
N LEU A 3 24.31 -0.36 -15.11
CA LEU A 3 24.57 0.76 -14.23
C LEU A 3 23.32 1.05 -13.39
N ARG A 4 23.54 1.29 -12.09
CA ARG A 4 22.56 1.97 -11.25
C ARG A 4 22.13 3.21 -12.02
N ASN A 5 20.84 3.41 -12.22
CA ASN A 5 20.34 4.74 -12.59
C ASN A 5 20.54 5.63 -11.35
N SER A 6 21.78 6.00 -11.07
CA SER A 6 22.09 6.99 -10.05
C SER A 6 21.48 8.29 -10.49
N CYS A 7 20.66 8.89 -9.64
CA CYS A 7 20.11 10.19 -9.92
C CYS A 7 21.23 11.17 -10.23
N ALA A 8 21.15 11.87 -11.37
CA ALA A 8 22.11 12.93 -11.69
C ALA A 8 22.08 14.08 -10.65
N ASN A 9 21.01 14.15 -9.85
CA ASN A 9 20.78 15.17 -8.85
C ASN A 9 21.05 14.65 -7.43
N LYS A 10 22.04 15.25 -6.77
CA LYS A 10 22.29 15.05 -5.34
C LYS A 10 21.04 15.42 -4.52
N VAL A 11 20.70 14.59 -3.53
CA VAL A 11 19.55 14.72 -2.62
C VAL A 11 19.41 16.13 -2.01
N ASN A 12 20.52 16.78 -1.65
CA ASN A 12 20.53 18.14 -1.06
C ASN A 12 20.29 19.27 -2.08
N LYS A 13 19.86 18.95 -3.30
CA LYS A 13 19.27 19.91 -4.25
C LYS A 13 17.76 20.09 -4.01
N PHE A 14 17.14 19.28 -3.16
CA PHE A 14 15.71 19.36 -2.86
C PHE A 14 15.43 19.95 -1.46
N CYS A 15 14.26 20.55 -1.30
CA CYS A 15 13.76 21.00 -0.01
C CYS A 15 13.14 19.84 0.78
N ASN A 16 13.52 19.68 2.05
CA ASN A 16 13.01 18.65 2.95
C ASN A 16 11.49 18.77 3.21
N VAL A 17 10.94 19.98 3.14
CA VAL A 17 9.53 20.23 3.48
C VAL A 17 8.61 20.10 2.26
N CYS A 18 8.93 20.78 1.15
CA CYS A 18 8.07 20.78 -0.04
C CYS A 18 8.49 19.80 -1.14
N GLY A 19 9.71 19.24 -1.06
CA GLY A 19 10.25 18.35 -2.09
C GLY A 19 10.70 19.06 -3.38
N CYS A 20 10.51 20.37 -3.52
CA CYS A 20 10.89 21.11 -4.72
C CYS A 20 12.42 21.14 -4.92
N TYR A 21 12.84 21.11 -6.18
CA TYR A 21 14.22 21.39 -6.58
C TYR A 21 14.58 22.85 -6.33
N GLU A 22 15.74 23.10 -5.76
CA GLU A 22 16.22 24.44 -5.45
C GLU A 22 17.66 24.66 -5.91
N VAL A 23 17.94 25.85 -6.47
CA VAL A 23 19.32 26.28 -6.76
C VAL A 23 20.02 26.71 -5.46
N LYS A 24 21.36 26.58 -5.40
CA LYS A 24 22.15 26.76 -4.15
C LYS A 24 21.82 28.04 -3.38
N LYS A 25 21.55 29.15 -4.08
CA LYS A 25 21.23 30.47 -3.49
C LYS A 25 19.95 30.46 -2.64
N TYR A 26 19.00 29.57 -2.91
CA TYR A 26 17.70 29.52 -2.22
C TYR A 26 17.59 28.37 -1.22
N ARG A 27 18.71 27.74 -0.87
CA ARG A 27 18.75 26.65 0.12
C ARG A 27 19.23 27.17 1.47
N ASN A 28 18.61 26.71 2.54
CA ASN A 28 19.06 26.93 3.91
C ASN A 28 19.33 25.59 4.58
N ASP A 29 20.30 25.58 5.49
CA ASP A 29 20.49 24.45 6.39
C ASP A 29 19.33 24.33 7.38
N ILE A 30 18.98 23.10 7.74
CA ILE A 30 17.96 22.83 8.74
C ILE A 30 18.56 23.05 10.15
N THR A 31 18.54 24.30 10.59
CA THR A 31 19.02 24.71 11.91
C THR A 31 18.11 24.25 13.05
N LYS A 32 18.63 24.22 14.29
CA LYS A 32 17.85 23.92 15.51
C LYS A 32 16.60 24.83 15.63
N TYR A 33 16.74 26.11 15.29
CA TYR A 33 15.65 27.07 15.28
C TYR A 33 14.54 26.70 14.27
N LEU A 34 14.90 26.27 13.07
CA LEU A 34 13.93 25.84 12.06
C LEU A 34 13.23 24.55 12.46
N LYS A 35 13.93 23.60 13.09
CA LYS A 35 13.30 22.38 13.66
C LYS A 35 12.26 22.71 14.73
N GLN A 36 12.59 23.65 15.63
CA GLN A 36 11.66 24.11 16.67
C GLN A 36 10.46 24.85 16.08
N SER A 37 10.70 25.75 15.12
CA SER A 37 9.63 26.45 14.40
C SER A 37 8.71 25.47 13.67
N TYR A 38 9.28 24.46 13.00
CA TYR A 38 8.53 23.41 12.32
C TYR A 38 7.65 22.62 13.29
N PHE A 39 8.22 22.16 14.41
CA PHE A 39 7.47 21.44 15.45
C PHE A 39 6.30 22.28 15.99
N LYS A 40 6.52 23.58 16.22
CA LYS A 40 5.48 24.49 16.69
C LYS A 40 4.36 24.69 15.66
N CYS A 41 4.69 24.76 14.38
CA CYS A 41 3.72 24.96 13.30
C CYS A 41 2.90 23.70 12.98
N TYR A 42 3.54 22.52 12.99
CA TYR A 42 2.94 21.28 12.49
C TYR A 42 2.64 20.24 13.57
N GLY A 43 3.15 20.42 14.80
CA GLY A 43 2.93 19.50 15.92
C GLY A 43 3.80 18.24 15.90
N PHE A 44 4.76 18.12 14.98
CA PHE A 44 5.71 17.00 14.90
C PHE A 44 7.08 17.47 14.41
N SER A 45 8.14 16.74 14.78
CA SER A 45 9.53 17.12 14.49
C SER A 45 9.95 16.63 13.11
N ILE A 46 10.89 17.33 12.47
CA ILE A 46 11.55 16.83 11.27
C ILE A 46 12.39 15.58 11.65
N GLN A 47 12.11 14.44 11.02
CA GLN A 47 12.75 13.16 11.32
C GLN A 47 13.71 12.70 10.21
N ASN A 48 14.51 11.66 10.50
CA ASN A 48 15.32 10.92 9.53
C ASN A 48 16.42 11.72 8.80
N LEU A 49 16.85 12.86 9.35
CA LEU A 49 17.93 13.69 8.77
C LEU A 49 19.31 13.01 8.78
N ASP A 50 19.45 11.90 9.50
CA ASP A 50 20.63 11.01 9.49
C ASP A 50 20.70 10.13 8.23
N LYS A 51 19.59 10.01 7.48
CA LYS A 51 19.53 9.12 6.32
C LYS A 51 20.10 9.81 5.07
N PRO A 52 20.94 9.12 4.28
CA PRO A 52 21.62 9.72 3.12
C PRO A 52 20.67 10.14 1.98
N TRP A 53 19.47 9.55 1.94
CA TRP A 53 18.43 9.81 0.94
C TRP A 53 17.43 10.91 1.36
N VAL A 54 17.51 11.42 2.60
CA VAL A 54 16.65 12.50 3.09
C VAL A 54 17.33 13.85 2.81
N PRO A 55 16.67 14.81 2.14
CA PRO A 55 17.22 16.15 1.96
C PRO A 55 17.49 16.82 3.29
N ASN A 56 18.70 17.31 3.49
CA ASN A 56 19.09 18.03 4.72
C ASN A 56 18.98 19.57 4.58
N MET A 57 18.32 20.05 3.52
CA MET A 57 18.14 21.47 3.19
C MET A 57 16.66 21.85 3.16
N ILE A 58 16.35 23.13 3.37
CA ILE A 58 15.01 23.70 3.24
C ILE A 58 15.05 24.94 2.33
N CYS A 59 14.03 25.13 1.48
CA CYS A 59 14.00 26.28 0.58
C CYS A 59 13.77 27.60 1.32
N ASN A 60 14.23 28.71 0.74
CA ASN A 60 14.07 30.07 1.29
C ASN A 60 12.61 30.39 1.61
N ASN A 61 11.68 30.00 0.74
CA ASN A 61 10.25 30.26 0.93
C ASN A 61 9.79 29.67 2.26
N TYR A 62 10.01 28.36 2.46
CA TYR A 62 9.62 27.69 3.70
C TYR A 62 10.44 28.14 4.91
N ALA A 63 11.73 28.39 4.77
CA ALA A 63 12.55 28.90 5.87
C ALA A 63 12.03 30.27 6.36
N THR A 64 11.63 31.13 5.44
CA THR A 64 11.10 32.47 5.75
C THR A 64 9.70 32.38 6.33
N SER A 65 8.83 31.53 5.77
CA SER A 65 7.50 31.27 6.32
C SER A 65 7.57 30.74 7.75
N LEU A 66 8.41 29.74 8.03
CA LEU A 66 8.59 29.19 9.38
C LEU A 66 9.07 30.25 10.38
N LYS A 67 10.03 31.10 9.99
CA LYS A 67 10.53 32.21 10.81
C LYS A 67 9.42 33.23 11.12
N LEU A 68 8.62 33.61 10.11
CA LEU A 68 7.52 34.57 10.27
C LEU A 68 6.41 34.02 11.17
N GLN A 69 6.05 32.75 11.01
CA GLN A 69 5.01 32.12 11.81
C GLN A 69 5.41 31.99 13.28
N ASN A 70 6.68 31.69 13.55
CA ASN A 70 7.16 31.61 14.92
C ASN A 70 7.17 32.99 15.62
N LYS A 71 7.39 34.08 14.87
CA LYS A 71 7.27 35.47 15.39
C LYS A 71 5.82 35.89 15.66
N ASN A 72 4.88 35.47 14.82
CA ASN A 72 3.50 35.95 14.88
C ASN A 72 2.58 35.10 15.78
N ASN A 73 3.07 34.00 16.38
CA ASN A 73 2.28 33.10 17.24
C ASN A 73 0.96 32.59 16.60
N LYS A 74 0.84 32.63 15.27
CA LYS A 74 -0.34 32.14 14.54
C LYS A 74 -0.13 30.67 14.18
N GLY A 75 -1.02 29.81 14.65
CA GLY A 75 -1.09 28.40 14.24
C GLY A 75 -1.47 28.27 12.76
N VAL A 76 -0.80 27.32 12.08
CA VAL A 76 -0.98 26.79 10.70
C VAL A 76 -1.15 27.82 9.56
N PRO A 77 -0.27 27.83 8.53
CA PRO A 77 -0.51 28.64 7.34
C PRO A 77 -1.57 28.01 6.43
N HIS A 78 -2.54 28.82 6.01
CA HIS A 78 -3.26 28.62 4.76
C HIS A 78 -2.25 28.53 3.60
N VAL A 79 -2.50 27.55 2.73
CA VAL A 79 -1.77 27.27 1.49
C VAL A 79 -1.61 28.55 0.65
N ILE A 80 -0.38 28.97 0.37
CA ILE A 80 -0.13 29.90 -0.74
C ILE A 80 -0.13 29.06 -2.01
N ILE A 81 -1.29 28.99 -2.65
CA ILE A 81 -1.45 28.49 -4.01
C ILE A 81 -0.92 29.61 -4.92
N SER A 82 0.25 29.42 -5.51
CA SER A 82 0.56 30.11 -6.76
C SER A 82 -0.32 29.47 -7.83
N ASN A 83 -1.45 30.14 -8.10
CA ASN A 83 -2.28 29.90 -9.27
C ASN A 83 -1.39 30.08 -10.49
N ASP A 84 -1.25 29.05 -11.30
CA ASP A 84 -1.12 29.16 -12.74
C ASP A 84 -1.64 27.84 -13.35
N GLU A 85 -2.68 28.02 -14.16
CA GLU A 85 -3.24 27.12 -15.19
C GLU A 85 -4.00 25.86 -14.74
N ILE A 86 -5.28 26.11 -14.43
CA ILE A 86 -6.37 25.15 -14.64
C ILE A 86 -6.63 25.09 -16.14
N THR A 87 -6.42 23.93 -16.75
CA THR A 87 -7.15 23.55 -17.96
C THR A 87 -7.93 22.28 -17.67
N ASN A 88 -9.25 22.44 -17.75
CA ASN A 88 -10.26 21.39 -17.77
C ASN A 88 -9.86 20.23 -18.67
N ILE A 89 -10.15 19.00 -18.23
CA ILE A 89 -10.81 17.98 -19.05
C ILE A 89 -11.75 17.26 -18.08
N ASP A 90 -13.00 17.70 -18.08
CA ASP A 90 -14.11 16.75 -18.06
C ASP A 90 -14.05 16.04 -19.41
N ASP A 91 -13.90 14.73 -19.42
CA ASP A 91 -14.53 13.92 -20.45
C ASP A 91 -14.69 12.47 -20.00
N ILE A 92 -15.94 12.06 -20.17
CA ILE A 92 -16.54 10.75 -19.97
C ILE A 92 -15.94 9.78 -21.00
N THR A 93 -15.76 8.52 -20.61
CA THR A 93 -16.20 7.40 -21.47
C THR A 93 -16.40 6.16 -20.62
N ASN A 94 -17.66 5.74 -20.55
CA ASN A 94 -18.05 4.38 -20.26
C ASN A 94 -17.40 3.49 -21.32
N ASN A 95 -16.51 2.59 -20.91
CA ASN A 95 -16.19 1.42 -21.72
C ASN A 95 -17.02 0.26 -21.19
N ASP A 96 -18.19 0.09 -21.80
CA ASP A 96 -18.84 -1.21 -21.89
C ASP A 96 -17.96 -2.07 -22.81
N ASP A 97 -17.03 -2.81 -22.22
CA ASP A 97 -16.27 -3.83 -22.96
C ASP A 97 -17.25 -4.97 -23.29
N GLU A 98 -17.85 -4.92 -24.50
CA GLU A 98 -18.48 -6.07 -25.14
C GLU A 98 -17.46 -7.20 -25.23
N ILE A 99 -17.64 -8.23 -24.39
CA ILE A 99 -16.86 -9.46 -24.48
C ILE A 99 -17.28 -10.19 -25.75
N LEU A 100 -16.47 -10.06 -26.79
CA LEU A 100 -16.57 -10.85 -28.02
C LEU A 100 -16.12 -12.29 -27.71
N PHE A 101 -17.07 -13.17 -27.38
CA PHE A 101 -16.82 -14.60 -27.30
C PHE A 101 -16.71 -15.19 -28.70
N SER A 102 -15.50 -15.26 -29.23
CA SER A 102 -15.24 -16.03 -30.45
C SER A 102 -13.85 -16.66 -30.41
N GLU A 103 -13.72 -17.74 -29.66
CA GLU A 103 -12.77 -18.81 -29.92
C GLU A 103 -13.41 -20.09 -29.38
N GLU A 104 -13.83 -20.97 -30.28
CA GLU A 104 -14.31 -22.29 -29.95
C GLU A 104 -13.21 -23.01 -29.17
N ILE A 105 -13.43 -23.21 -27.86
CA ILE A 105 -12.57 -24.09 -27.06
C ILE A 105 -12.69 -25.47 -27.70
N ASN A 106 -11.67 -25.84 -28.47
CA ASN A 106 -11.55 -27.13 -29.12
C ASN A 106 -11.26 -28.17 -28.03
N SER A 107 -12.32 -28.54 -27.31
CA SER A 107 -12.34 -29.61 -26.34
C SER A 107 -12.26 -30.92 -27.11
N GLU A 108 -11.09 -31.55 -27.10
CA GLU A 108 -10.96 -32.95 -27.48
C GLU A 108 -12.00 -33.75 -26.68
N LYS A 109 -13.09 -34.14 -27.36
CA LYS A 109 -14.17 -34.93 -26.77
C LYS A 109 -13.63 -36.31 -26.41
N SER A 110 -13.05 -36.45 -25.22
CA SER A 110 -12.93 -37.75 -24.59
C SER A 110 -14.35 -38.28 -24.38
N ASN A 111 -14.66 -39.49 -24.88
CA ASN A 111 -15.95 -40.17 -24.71
C ASN A 111 -16.27 -40.58 -23.24
N MET A 112 -15.72 -39.87 -22.26
CA MET A 112 -15.98 -40.09 -20.84
C MET A 112 -17.23 -39.33 -20.41
N ALA A 113 -18.07 -39.99 -19.61
CA ALA A 113 -19.18 -39.35 -18.93
C ALA A 113 -18.71 -38.08 -18.19
N PRO A 114 -19.52 -37.00 -18.17
CA PRO A 114 -19.14 -35.75 -17.54
C PRO A 114 -18.76 -35.99 -16.08
N LYS A 115 -17.52 -35.63 -15.73
CA LYS A 115 -17.02 -35.79 -14.37
C LYS A 115 -17.64 -34.71 -13.47
N PRO A 116 -18.33 -35.07 -12.38
CA PRO A 116 -18.90 -34.08 -11.46
C PRO A 116 -17.79 -33.31 -10.76
N LEU A 117 -17.98 -32.00 -10.59
CA LEU A 117 -17.04 -31.10 -9.94
C LEU A 117 -16.98 -31.39 -8.43
N ASN A 118 -15.77 -31.55 -7.90
CA ASN A 118 -15.55 -31.55 -6.45
C ASN A 118 -15.58 -30.12 -5.88
N GLN A 119 -15.54 -29.98 -4.56
CA GLN A 119 -15.59 -28.66 -3.90
C GLN A 119 -14.46 -27.73 -4.34
N LYS A 120 -13.25 -28.25 -4.60
CA LYS A 120 -12.10 -27.45 -5.02
C LYS A 120 -12.31 -26.93 -6.45
N GLU A 121 -12.70 -27.80 -7.37
CA GLU A 121 -12.97 -27.43 -8.77
C GLU A 121 -14.13 -26.41 -8.87
N LEU A 122 -15.18 -26.59 -8.06
CA LEU A 122 -16.26 -25.60 -7.94
C LEU A 122 -15.76 -24.26 -7.39
N ASN A 123 -14.89 -24.27 -6.38
CA ASN A 123 -14.33 -23.05 -5.81
C ASN A 123 -13.42 -22.30 -6.79
N ASP A 124 -12.67 -23.04 -7.61
CA ASP A 124 -11.85 -22.48 -8.68
C ASP A 124 -12.75 -21.83 -9.73
N LEU A 125 -13.81 -22.50 -10.18
CA LEU A 125 -14.81 -21.93 -11.11
C LEU A 125 -15.46 -20.64 -10.56
N VAL A 126 -15.87 -20.65 -9.29
CA VAL A 126 -16.45 -19.48 -8.62
C VAL A 126 -15.47 -18.30 -8.59
N ARG A 127 -14.18 -18.58 -8.37
CA ARG A 127 -13.12 -17.55 -8.38
C ARG A 127 -12.90 -17.02 -9.79
N ASP A 128 -12.79 -17.90 -10.78
CA ASP A 128 -12.47 -17.53 -12.16
C ASP A 128 -13.62 -16.74 -12.81
N CYS A 129 -14.87 -17.03 -12.44
CA CYS A 129 -16.04 -16.24 -12.80
C CYS A 129 -16.30 -15.02 -11.89
N ASN A 130 -15.44 -14.76 -10.89
CA ASN A 130 -15.56 -13.66 -9.93
C ASN A 130 -16.97 -13.52 -9.28
N LEU A 131 -17.55 -14.65 -8.86
CA LEU A 131 -18.93 -14.66 -8.37
C LEU A 131 -19.03 -14.14 -6.93
N SER A 132 -20.12 -13.41 -6.64
CA SER A 132 -20.48 -13.04 -5.27
C SER A 132 -20.86 -14.27 -4.44
N LYS A 133 -20.90 -14.13 -3.10
CA LYS A 133 -21.35 -15.23 -2.21
C LYS A 133 -22.72 -15.77 -2.63
N GLN A 134 -23.69 -14.89 -2.89
CA GLN A 134 -25.04 -15.28 -3.31
C GLN A 134 -25.06 -15.97 -4.68
N MET A 135 -24.28 -15.47 -5.64
CA MET A 135 -24.20 -16.09 -6.97
C MET A 135 -23.47 -17.43 -6.93
N SER A 136 -22.45 -17.58 -6.07
CA SER A 136 -21.76 -18.85 -5.87
C SER A 136 -22.69 -19.93 -5.31
N GLU A 137 -23.58 -19.56 -4.38
CA GLU A 137 -24.59 -20.47 -3.83
C GLU A 137 -25.63 -20.84 -4.88
N LEU A 138 -26.12 -19.88 -5.66
CA LEU A 138 -27.06 -20.13 -6.74
C LEU A 138 -26.45 -21.09 -7.78
N LEU A 139 -25.21 -20.84 -8.21
CA LEU A 139 -24.48 -21.72 -9.11
C LEU A 139 -24.35 -23.14 -8.52
N ALA A 140 -23.87 -23.24 -7.29
CA ALA A 140 -23.70 -24.52 -6.61
C ALA A 140 -25.02 -25.30 -6.49
N SER A 141 -26.14 -24.62 -6.21
CA SER A 141 -27.49 -25.22 -6.17
C SER A 141 -27.87 -25.82 -7.52
N ARG A 142 -27.75 -25.04 -8.61
CA ARG A 142 -28.13 -25.48 -9.97
C ARG A 142 -27.25 -26.62 -10.48
N LEU A 143 -25.97 -26.60 -10.15
CA LEU A 143 -25.06 -27.70 -10.49
C LEU A 143 -25.40 -28.97 -9.69
N LYS A 144 -25.81 -28.82 -8.42
CA LYS A 144 -26.21 -29.95 -7.56
C LYS A 144 -27.52 -30.59 -8.02
N GLU A 145 -28.52 -29.80 -8.40
CA GLU A 145 -29.78 -30.27 -8.98
C GLU A 145 -29.59 -31.12 -10.25
N ARG A 146 -28.52 -30.84 -11.02
CA ARG A 146 -28.18 -31.53 -12.26
C ARG A 146 -27.15 -32.66 -12.08
N ASN A 147 -26.78 -33.01 -10.85
CA ASN A 147 -25.75 -34.01 -10.54
C ASN A 147 -24.37 -33.69 -11.18
N LEU A 148 -24.05 -32.40 -11.36
CA LEU A 148 -22.78 -31.94 -11.94
C LEU A 148 -21.71 -31.62 -10.88
N VAL A 149 -22.01 -31.85 -9.60
CA VAL A 149 -21.08 -31.73 -8.47
C VAL A 149 -21.11 -33.01 -7.63
N THR A 150 -20.03 -33.30 -6.93
CA THR A 150 -19.97 -34.45 -6.01
C THR A 150 -20.94 -34.30 -4.84
N ALA A 151 -21.40 -35.41 -4.26
CA ALA A 151 -22.38 -35.42 -3.16
C ALA A 151 -21.91 -34.61 -1.92
N GLU A 152 -20.60 -34.62 -1.66
CA GLU A 152 -19.94 -33.94 -0.54
C GLU A 152 -19.87 -32.41 -0.70
N THR A 153 -20.13 -31.89 -1.91
CA THR A 153 -20.06 -30.45 -2.19
C THR A 153 -21.13 -29.69 -1.43
N LYS A 154 -20.71 -28.64 -0.71
CA LYS A 154 -21.56 -27.76 0.10
C LYS A 154 -21.97 -26.53 -0.70
N ILE A 155 -23.27 -26.33 -0.86
CA ILE A 155 -23.84 -25.13 -1.51
C ILE A 155 -23.43 -23.87 -0.72
N THR A 156 -23.54 -23.92 0.60
CA THR A 156 -23.31 -22.79 1.51
C THR A 156 -21.84 -22.64 1.94
N PHE A 157 -20.90 -23.20 1.19
CA PHE A 157 -19.47 -23.22 1.53
C PHE A 157 -18.92 -21.80 1.86
N TYR A 158 -19.34 -20.79 1.09
CA TYR A 158 -18.86 -19.42 1.22
C TYR A 158 -19.55 -18.60 2.33
N ARG A 159 -20.60 -19.13 3.00
CA ARG A 159 -21.26 -18.43 4.11
C ARG A 159 -20.38 -18.30 5.34
N ASN A 160 -19.64 -19.37 5.62
CA ASN A 160 -18.90 -19.53 6.88
C ASN A 160 -17.38 -19.67 6.64
N ARG A 161 -16.90 -19.46 5.42
CA ARG A 161 -15.50 -19.67 5.04
C ARG A 161 -14.55 -18.81 5.88
N GLU A 162 -14.99 -17.62 6.27
CA GLU A 162 -14.23 -16.69 7.09
C GLU A 162 -14.17 -17.06 8.58
N GLN A 163 -15.05 -17.93 9.07
CA GLN A 163 -15.25 -18.14 10.52
C GLN A 163 -13.95 -18.57 11.23
N ASN A 164 -13.17 -19.45 10.62
CA ASN A 164 -11.90 -19.91 11.18
C ASN A 164 -10.87 -18.80 11.33
N PHE A 165 -10.99 -17.73 10.54
CA PHE A 165 -10.07 -16.60 10.55
C PHE A 165 -10.52 -15.47 11.47
N LEU A 166 -11.82 -15.36 11.78
CA LEU A 166 -12.36 -14.28 12.63
C LEU A 166 -11.65 -14.18 13.99
N LYS A 167 -11.20 -15.32 14.54
CA LYS A 167 -10.45 -15.38 15.81
C LYS A 167 -9.14 -14.58 15.80
N TYR A 168 -8.59 -14.26 14.63
CA TYR A 168 -7.35 -13.47 14.49
C TYR A 168 -7.60 -11.97 14.31
N PHE A 169 -8.84 -11.55 14.14
CA PHE A 169 -9.20 -10.16 13.89
C PHE A 169 -9.92 -9.54 15.09
N SER A 170 -9.74 -8.24 15.25
CA SER A 170 -10.41 -7.45 16.28
C SER A 170 -10.82 -6.11 15.67
N GLU A 171 -11.87 -5.51 16.22
CA GLU A 171 -12.36 -4.20 15.78
C GLU A 171 -12.26 -3.19 16.92
N GLU A 172 -11.66 -2.03 16.64
CA GLU A 172 -11.56 -0.92 17.59
C GLU A 172 -11.43 0.39 16.83
N ASP A 173 -12.04 1.48 17.30
CA ASP A 173 -11.99 2.79 16.64
C ASP A 173 -12.38 2.76 15.15
N SER A 174 -13.30 1.87 14.73
CA SER A 174 -13.65 1.63 13.32
C SER A 174 -12.49 1.11 12.46
N ILE A 175 -11.49 0.48 13.07
CA ILE A 175 -10.41 -0.28 12.42
C ILE A 175 -10.66 -1.75 12.69
N VAL A 176 -10.78 -2.55 11.65
CA VAL A 176 -10.63 -4.00 11.75
C VAL A 176 -9.16 -4.32 11.50
N TYR A 177 -8.51 -5.02 12.42
CA TYR A 177 -7.10 -5.35 12.34
C TYR A 177 -6.82 -6.78 12.82
N CYS A 178 -5.74 -7.38 12.30
CA CYS A 178 -5.25 -8.67 12.72
C CYS A 178 -4.42 -8.51 14.00
N SER A 179 -4.86 -9.14 15.09
CA SER A 179 -4.20 -9.09 16.40
C SER A 179 -3.12 -10.16 16.58
N ASN A 180 -3.14 -11.20 15.74
CA ASN A 180 -2.17 -12.30 15.72
C ASN A 180 -1.81 -12.70 14.28
N ILE A 181 -0.84 -11.99 13.72
CA ILE A 181 -0.40 -12.16 12.32
C ILE A 181 0.20 -13.54 12.09
N ARG A 182 1.05 -14.02 13.01
CA ARG A 182 1.68 -15.34 12.91
C ARG A 182 0.63 -16.46 12.89
N GLY A 183 -0.37 -16.37 13.77
CA GLY A 183 -1.47 -17.31 13.83
C GLY A 183 -2.29 -17.32 12.54
N LEU A 184 -2.64 -16.15 12.01
CA LEU A 184 -3.37 -16.02 10.75
C LEU A 184 -2.61 -16.67 9.58
N ILE A 185 -1.33 -16.37 9.43
CA ILE A 185 -0.51 -16.89 8.32
C ILE A 185 -0.32 -18.41 8.47
N ASN A 186 -0.09 -18.91 9.68
CA ASN A 186 0.05 -20.34 9.94
C ASN A 186 -1.24 -21.14 9.70
N GLU A 187 -2.41 -20.54 9.93
CA GLU A 187 -3.72 -21.14 9.60
C GLU A 187 -3.91 -21.25 8.07
N ILE A 188 -3.39 -20.29 7.30
CA ILE A 188 -3.41 -20.36 5.83
C ILE A 188 -2.44 -21.44 5.34
N LYS A 189 -1.21 -21.43 5.86
CA LYS A 189 -0.19 -22.44 5.58
C LYS A 189 0.84 -22.44 6.71
N SER A 190 1.07 -23.61 7.29
CA SER A 190 1.96 -23.75 8.44
C SER A 190 3.39 -23.34 8.10
N ASP A 191 4.04 -22.66 9.07
CA ASP A 191 5.47 -22.36 9.12
C ASP A 191 6.04 -21.53 7.96
N ILE A 192 5.22 -20.68 7.32
CA ILE A 192 5.69 -19.75 6.27
C ILE A 192 5.95 -18.32 6.77
N TYR A 193 5.68 -18.03 8.04
CA TYR A 193 5.81 -16.68 8.55
C TYR A 193 7.22 -16.36 9.04
N ILE A 194 8.00 -15.73 8.17
CA ILE A 194 9.31 -15.14 8.45
C ILE A 194 9.21 -13.65 8.15
N PRO A 195 9.17 -12.74 9.14
CA PRO A 195 8.89 -11.31 8.91
C PRO A 195 9.72 -10.67 7.80
N GLU A 196 11.00 -11.03 7.67
CA GLU A 196 11.92 -10.51 6.66
C GLU A 196 11.53 -10.87 5.22
N GLU A 197 10.74 -11.93 5.04
CA GLU A 197 10.20 -12.36 3.76
C GLU A 197 8.89 -11.65 3.38
N TRP A 198 8.37 -10.75 4.22
CA TRP A 198 7.12 -10.02 3.98
C TRP A 198 7.33 -8.50 3.96
N ARG A 199 6.46 -7.82 3.21
CA ARG A 199 6.37 -6.36 3.17
C ARG A 199 4.98 -5.92 3.54
N LEU A 200 4.91 -4.79 4.23
CA LEU A 200 3.66 -4.15 4.55
C LEU A 200 3.30 -3.18 3.44
N PHE A 201 2.23 -3.48 2.71
CA PHE A 201 1.61 -2.54 1.79
C PHE A 201 0.50 -1.77 2.49
N ILE A 202 0.58 -0.45 2.49
CA ILE A 202 -0.49 0.42 2.97
C ILE A 202 -1.03 1.17 1.76
N ASP A 203 -2.35 1.15 1.61
CA ASP A 203 -3.06 1.93 0.62
C ASP A 203 -4.14 2.73 1.32
N SER A 204 -4.28 3.98 0.92
CA SER A 204 -5.25 4.87 1.53
C SER A 204 -5.92 5.75 0.49
N SER A 205 -7.21 5.97 0.71
CA SER A 205 -8.07 6.84 -0.07
C SER A 205 -8.87 7.73 0.88
N LYS A 206 -9.55 8.75 0.34
CA LYS A 206 -10.44 9.62 1.12
C LYS A 206 -11.51 8.87 1.93
N ARG A 207 -11.83 7.64 1.53
CA ARG A 207 -12.93 6.83 2.07
C ARG A 207 -12.49 5.52 2.70
N SER A 208 -11.23 5.12 2.58
CA SER A 208 -10.79 3.86 3.14
C SER A 208 -9.28 3.79 3.32
N LEU A 209 -8.87 2.97 4.29
CA LEU A 209 -7.49 2.64 4.60
C LEU A 209 -7.36 1.12 4.62
N LYS A 210 -6.35 0.59 3.95
CA LYS A 210 -6.07 -0.85 3.85
C LYS A 210 -4.61 -1.10 4.15
N ALA A 211 -4.34 -2.13 4.95
CA ALA A 211 -3.01 -2.65 5.19
C ALA A 211 -2.98 -4.12 4.81
N ILE A 212 -2.01 -4.50 3.98
CA ILE A 212 -1.93 -5.78 3.31
C ILE A 212 -0.49 -6.28 3.40
N LEU A 213 -0.28 -7.54 3.77
CA LEU A 213 1.02 -8.18 3.72
C LEU A 213 1.27 -8.80 2.34
N LEU A 214 2.45 -8.53 1.79
CA LEU A 214 2.92 -9.03 0.51
C LEU A 214 4.16 -9.89 0.73
N HIS A 215 4.14 -11.13 0.27
CA HIS A 215 5.33 -11.99 0.33
C HIS A 215 6.35 -11.57 -0.73
N ASN A 216 7.63 -11.53 -0.36
CA ASN A 216 8.73 -11.22 -1.25
C ASN A 216 8.77 -12.18 -2.45
N GLY A 217 8.77 -11.64 -3.67
CA GLY A 217 8.71 -12.45 -4.88
C GLY A 217 7.33 -13.05 -5.18
N ASN A 218 6.25 -12.57 -4.55
CA ASN A 218 4.86 -12.91 -4.85
C ASN A 218 4.57 -14.43 -4.85
N LYS A 219 5.29 -15.21 -4.04
CA LYS A 219 5.09 -16.67 -3.93
C LYS A 219 3.72 -17.02 -3.33
N TYR A 220 3.20 -16.14 -2.48
CA TYR A 220 1.90 -16.29 -1.81
C TYR A 220 0.98 -15.13 -2.13
N ALA A 221 -0.32 -15.39 -2.01
CA ALA A 221 -1.34 -14.37 -2.15
C ALA A 221 -1.18 -13.28 -1.08
N SER A 222 -1.59 -12.06 -1.42
CA SER A 222 -1.61 -10.93 -0.51
C SER A 222 -2.58 -11.17 0.64
N VAL A 223 -2.17 -10.87 1.88
CA VAL A 223 -2.97 -11.13 3.08
C VAL A 223 -3.42 -9.80 3.69
N PRO A 224 -4.72 -9.44 3.64
CA PRO A 224 -5.23 -8.25 4.31
C PRO A 224 -5.09 -8.39 5.83
N ILE A 225 -4.49 -7.40 6.48
CA ILE A 225 -4.27 -7.40 7.93
C ILE A 225 -4.90 -6.20 8.64
N ALA A 226 -5.26 -5.13 7.94
CA ALA A 226 -6.10 -4.08 8.50
C ALA A 226 -6.97 -3.41 7.43
N HIS A 227 -8.14 -2.94 7.86
CA HIS A 227 -9.09 -2.23 7.01
C HIS A 227 -9.92 -1.24 7.82
N SER A 228 -10.19 -0.07 7.23
CA SER A 228 -11.18 0.88 7.74
C SER A 228 -11.82 1.64 6.57
N VAL A 229 -13.10 1.97 6.70
CA VAL A 229 -13.84 2.83 5.75
C VAL A 229 -14.19 4.21 6.34
N LYS A 230 -13.87 4.43 7.62
CA LYS A 230 -14.24 5.66 8.35
C LYS A 230 -13.03 6.53 8.68
N ILE A 231 -11.83 6.06 8.35
CA ILE A 231 -10.59 6.73 8.70
C ILE A 231 -10.12 7.66 7.60
N GLN A 232 -9.73 8.86 8.01
CA GLN A 232 -9.11 9.85 7.15
C GLN A 232 -7.61 9.58 6.99
N GLU A 233 -7.09 9.90 5.81
CA GLU A 233 -5.66 9.86 5.51
C GLU A 233 -4.90 10.95 6.29
N ASN A 234 -4.32 10.57 7.43
CA ASN A 234 -3.44 11.44 8.20
C ASN A 234 -2.44 10.61 9.02
N TYR A 235 -1.39 11.27 9.52
CA TYR A 235 -0.33 10.61 10.29
C TYR A 235 -0.86 9.83 11.51
N ASN A 236 -1.80 10.39 12.26
CA ASN A 236 -2.35 9.74 13.46
C ASN A 236 -3.08 8.44 13.12
N SER A 237 -3.81 8.43 12.00
CA SER A 237 -4.47 7.24 11.47
C SER A 237 -3.48 6.13 11.13
N PHE A 238 -2.41 6.43 10.39
CA PHE A 238 -1.37 5.44 10.08
C PHE A 238 -0.66 4.95 11.34
N LYS A 239 -0.33 5.85 12.27
CA LYS A 239 0.26 5.50 13.56
C LYS A 239 -0.64 4.53 14.33
N LYS A 240 -1.94 4.78 14.40
CA LYS A 240 -2.91 3.88 15.03
C LYS A 240 -2.89 2.49 14.37
N VAL A 241 -2.98 2.41 13.04
CA VAL A 241 -2.94 1.13 12.32
C VAL A 241 -1.64 0.36 12.61
N LEU A 242 -0.48 1.02 12.51
CA LEU A 242 0.82 0.40 12.78
C LEU A 242 0.95 -0.11 14.21
N GLN A 243 0.39 0.60 15.19
CA GLN A 243 0.33 0.16 16.58
C GLN A 243 -0.57 -1.07 16.75
N LYS A 244 -1.76 -1.06 16.15
CA LYS A 244 -2.73 -2.17 16.27
C LYS A 244 -2.22 -3.47 15.66
N ILE A 245 -1.51 -3.41 14.53
CA ILE A 245 -0.87 -4.59 13.90
C ILE A 245 0.49 -4.94 14.53
N LYS A 246 0.88 -4.29 15.64
CA LYS A 246 2.14 -4.52 16.35
C LYS A 246 3.37 -4.47 15.43
N TYR A 247 3.40 -3.49 14.53
CA TYR A 247 4.47 -3.36 13.52
C TYR A 247 5.88 -3.45 14.13
N SER A 248 6.07 -2.95 15.36
CA SER A 248 7.35 -2.98 16.07
C SER A 248 7.93 -4.39 16.24
N GLU A 249 7.09 -5.43 16.32
CA GLU A 249 7.50 -6.82 16.48
C GLU A 249 7.97 -7.45 15.15
N HIS A 250 7.61 -6.85 14.03
CA HIS A 250 7.79 -7.45 12.71
C HIS A 250 8.76 -6.69 11.82
N GLN A 251 8.82 -5.36 11.96
CA GLN A 251 9.73 -4.48 11.23
C GLN A 251 9.71 -4.70 9.71
N TRP A 252 8.55 -5.04 9.14
CA TRP A 252 8.41 -5.27 7.70
C TRP A 252 8.83 -4.03 6.91
N LEU A 253 9.40 -4.23 5.72
CA LEU A 253 9.58 -3.11 4.80
C LEU A 253 8.21 -2.56 4.40
N ILE A 254 7.99 -1.25 4.60
CA ILE A 254 6.76 -0.58 4.19
C ILE A 254 6.86 -0.18 2.72
N CYS A 255 5.90 -0.61 1.93
CA CYS A 255 5.68 -0.21 0.55
C CYS A 255 4.35 0.53 0.47
N SER A 256 4.30 1.69 -0.15
CA SER A 256 3.05 2.45 -0.25
C SER A 256 3.18 3.49 -1.36
N ASP A 257 2.08 4.15 -1.70
CA ASP A 257 2.11 5.34 -2.53
C ASP A 257 2.91 6.45 -1.85
N VAL A 258 3.52 7.31 -2.67
CA VAL A 258 4.45 8.35 -2.20
C VAL A 258 3.81 9.24 -1.14
N LYS A 259 2.52 9.55 -1.31
CA LYS A 259 1.77 10.41 -0.39
C LYS A 259 1.74 9.80 1.02
N VAL A 260 1.41 8.52 1.14
CA VAL A 260 1.37 7.81 2.42
C VAL A 260 2.76 7.66 3.03
N LEU A 261 3.78 7.34 2.22
CA LEU A 261 5.18 7.30 2.70
C LEU A 261 5.61 8.65 3.28
N CYS A 262 5.35 9.76 2.57
CA CYS A 262 5.59 11.11 3.06
C CYS A 262 4.88 11.36 4.40
N MET A 263 3.61 10.97 4.52
CA MET A 263 2.86 11.11 5.78
C MET A 263 3.50 10.31 6.92
N ILE A 264 3.86 9.04 6.69
CA ILE A 264 4.49 8.17 7.69
C ILE A 264 5.86 8.74 8.13
N LEU A 265 6.62 9.33 7.21
CA LEU A 265 7.92 9.95 7.49
C LEU A 265 7.81 11.34 8.14
N GLY A 266 6.60 11.87 8.35
CA GLY A 266 6.40 13.22 8.89
C GLY A 266 6.82 14.31 7.90
N GLN A 267 6.66 14.08 6.60
CA GLN A 267 6.76 15.12 5.57
C GLN A 267 5.36 15.73 5.30
N GLN A 268 5.33 16.96 4.76
CA GLN A 268 4.06 17.68 4.57
C GLN A 268 3.10 16.92 3.64
N SER A 269 1.84 16.80 4.06
CA SER A 269 0.73 16.29 3.24
C SER A 269 0.36 17.29 2.14
N GLY A 270 0.33 16.84 0.88
CA GLY A 270 -0.04 17.64 -0.30
C GLY A 270 0.44 16.99 -1.60
N ASN A 271 0.13 17.58 -2.75
CA ASN A 271 0.73 17.18 -4.02
C ASN A 271 2.23 17.50 -3.98
N THR A 272 3.06 16.54 -3.58
CA THR A 272 4.52 16.68 -3.60
C THR A 272 4.91 16.86 -5.07
N LYS A 273 5.14 18.10 -5.50
CA LYS A 273 5.55 18.40 -6.87
C LYS A 273 6.97 17.84 -7.05
N PHE A 274 7.07 16.69 -7.70
CA PHE A 274 8.29 16.06 -8.18
C PHE A 274 9.40 15.89 -7.13
N PRO A 275 9.27 14.95 -6.18
CA PRO A 275 10.37 14.58 -5.32
C PRO A 275 11.39 13.76 -6.13
N CYS A 276 12.22 14.44 -6.94
CA CYS A 276 13.18 13.76 -7.79
C CYS A 276 14.18 12.95 -6.96
N TYR A 277 14.42 13.23 -5.68
CA TYR A 277 15.20 12.33 -4.79
C TYR A 277 14.61 10.92 -4.62
N LEU A 278 13.32 10.70 -4.91
CA LEU A 278 12.71 9.36 -4.93
C LEU A 278 13.15 8.51 -6.12
N CYS A 279 13.89 9.06 -7.10
CA CYS A 279 14.60 8.27 -8.12
C CYS A 279 15.58 7.26 -7.51
N GLU A 280 16.12 7.56 -6.32
CA GLU A 280 17.02 6.68 -5.56
C GLU A 280 16.25 5.76 -4.60
N TRP A 281 14.94 5.97 -4.46
CA TRP A 281 14.09 5.06 -3.72
C TRP A 281 14.01 3.74 -4.48
N ASP A 282 14.08 2.62 -3.77
CA ASP A 282 14.02 1.27 -4.34
C ASP A 282 12.66 1.05 -5.03
N SER A 283 12.57 1.50 -6.27
CA SER A 283 11.39 1.30 -7.12
C SER A 283 11.36 -0.16 -7.54
N ARG A 284 10.15 -0.74 -7.70
CA ARG A 284 9.93 -2.16 -8.06
C ARG A 284 10.82 -2.72 -9.21
N LYS A 285 11.42 -1.85 -10.03
CA LYS A 285 12.37 -2.20 -11.10
C LYS A 285 13.76 -2.66 -10.65
N THR A 286 14.15 -2.54 -9.37
CA THR A 286 15.51 -2.91 -8.93
C THR A 286 15.67 -4.42 -8.62
N PHE A 287 14.59 -5.21 -8.67
CA PHE A 287 14.56 -6.63 -8.27
C PHE A 287 15.16 -7.62 -9.29
N THR A 288 16.36 -7.36 -9.84
CA THR A 288 17.06 -8.38 -10.64
C THR A 288 18.56 -8.55 -10.40
N LEU A 289 19.23 -7.85 -9.46
CA LEU A 289 20.69 -8.01 -9.32
C LEU A 289 21.30 -8.17 -7.92
N ASP A 290 20.56 -8.02 -6.82
CA ASP A 290 21.20 -8.01 -5.48
C ASP A 290 21.18 -9.34 -4.69
N GLN A 291 20.99 -10.48 -5.36
CA GLN A 291 21.28 -11.79 -4.74
C GLN A 291 22.78 -12.18 -4.76
N LYS A 292 23.67 -11.39 -5.36
CA LYS A 292 25.10 -11.75 -5.51
C LYS A 292 26.09 -11.06 -4.57
N ARG A 293 25.66 -10.25 -3.59
CA ARG A 293 26.61 -9.48 -2.75
C ARG A 293 26.62 -9.75 -1.24
N MET A 294 25.75 -10.61 -0.73
CA MET A 294 25.85 -11.08 0.67
C MET A 294 26.52 -12.47 0.81
N ALA A 295 26.89 -13.11 -0.30
CA ALA A 295 27.56 -14.42 -0.30
C ALA A 295 29.09 -14.35 -0.55
N SER A 296 29.72 -13.16 -0.52
CA SER A 296 31.16 -13.03 -0.84
C SER A 296 31.96 -12.11 0.08
N LYS A 297 31.60 -12.07 1.36
CA LYS A 297 32.49 -11.55 2.41
C LYS A 297 32.50 -12.48 3.62
N ASN A 298 33.23 -13.58 3.46
CA ASN A 298 34.11 -14.08 4.52
C ASN A 298 35.39 -13.23 4.49
#